data_AF-A0A382Y5T4-F1
#
_entry.id   AF-A0A382Y5T4-F1
#
_cell.length_a   1.000
_cell.length_b   1.000
_cell.length_c   1.000
_cell.angle_alpha   90.00
_cell.angle_beta   90.00
_cell.angle_gamma   90.00
#
_symmetry.space_group_name_H-M   'P 1'
#
loop_
_entity.id
_entity.type
_entity.pdbx_description
1 polymer ?
#
loop_
_entity_poly.entity_id
_entity_poly.type
_entity_poly.pdbx_seq_one_letter_code
_entity_poly.pdbx_strand_id
1 'polypeptide(L)'
;MNQPIFILGALREEISQIRKLMIVKKQFKARHADVWIGTWEGVGIVLVRTGIGKDCALIAMKEVLKRTVPALVLSVGYAGALDLSLNVGDLVVADKILEIDLGTNFSKSYSVNSPKLDLFKELVSQKEIRIYKGSLLTVNQVISESSTKKELGECHGALAVDMETSSLIAHSIEKQIPFASIRVISDSMDQSLV
;
A
#
# COMPACT_ATOMS: atom_id res chain seq x y z
N MET A 1 4.40 20.48 17.18
CA MET A 1 3.45 19.35 17.02
C MET A 1 4.09 18.36 16.06
N ASN A 2 4.23 17.09 16.44
CA ASN A 2 4.79 16.08 15.53
C ASN A 2 3.83 15.88 14.35
N GLN A 3 4.36 15.90 13.13
CA GLN A 3 3.55 15.63 11.93
C GLN A 3 2.93 14.21 12.03
N PRO A 4 1.66 14.03 11.63
CA PRO A 4 1.00 12.73 11.74
C PRO A 4 1.55 11.73 10.72
N ILE A 5 1.33 10.45 10.95
CA ILE A 5 1.49 9.41 9.93
C ILE A 5 0.16 9.27 9.20
N PHE A 6 0.21 9.29 7.86
CA PHE A 6 -0.95 8.96 7.04
C PHE A 6 -0.93 7.46 6.76
N ILE A 7 -2.02 6.78 7.09
CA ILE A 7 -2.20 5.36 6.78
C ILE A 7 -3.35 5.24 5.78
N LEU A 8 -3.05 4.77 4.58
CA LEU A 8 -3.99 4.69 3.47
C LEU A 8 -4.23 3.22 3.11
N GLY A 9 -5.49 2.81 3.12
CA GLY A 9 -5.94 1.51 2.58
C GLY A 9 -7.16 1.70 1.68
N ALA A 10 -7.30 0.86 0.67
CA ALA A 10 -8.38 0.92 -0.31
C ALA A 10 -9.70 0.44 0.30
N LEU A 11 -9.65 -0.66 1.03
CA LEU A 11 -10.80 -1.39 1.56
C LEU A 11 -11.01 -1.10 3.06
N ARG A 12 -12.21 -1.38 3.54
CA ARG A 12 -12.55 -1.17 4.96
C ARG A 12 -11.79 -2.16 5.83
N GLU A 13 -11.64 -3.38 5.36
CA GLU A 13 -11.05 -4.53 6.02
C GLU A 13 -9.58 -4.24 6.36
N GLU A 14 -8.84 -3.66 5.41
CA GLU A 14 -7.42 -3.31 5.51
C GLU A 14 -7.11 -2.33 6.64
N ILE A 15 -8.02 -1.40 6.93
CA ILE A 15 -7.83 -0.36 7.95
C ILE A 15 -8.64 -0.61 9.23
N SER A 16 -9.48 -1.64 9.23
CA SER A 16 -10.52 -1.85 10.25
C SER A 16 -9.96 -1.98 11.66
N GLN A 17 -8.85 -2.69 11.82
CA GLN A 17 -8.21 -2.92 13.11
C GLN A 17 -7.52 -1.64 13.63
N ILE A 18 -6.80 -0.93 12.76
CA ILE A 18 -6.16 0.36 13.11
C ILE A 18 -7.23 1.35 13.56
N ARG A 19 -8.37 1.41 12.85
CA ARG A 19 -9.51 2.25 13.22
C ARG A 19 -10.06 1.94 14.61
N LYS A 20 -10.06 0.67 15.04
CA LYS A 20 -10.53 0.25 16.37
C LYS A 20 -9.55 0.62 17.48
N LEU A 21 -8.25 0.57 17.20
CA LEU A 21 -7.19 0.86 18.17
C LEU A 21 -6.92 2.35 18.35
N MET A 22 -7.24 3.16 17.34
CA MET A 22 -7.12 4.61 17.37
C MET A 22 -8.15 5.28 18.28
N ILE A 23 -7.70 6.29 19.03
CA ILE A 23 -8.57 7.31 19.64
C ILE A 23 -8.92 8.34 18.54
N VAL A 24 -10.13 8.22 17.99
CA VAL A 24 -10.62 9.11 16.93
C VAL A 24 -11.06 10.45 17.53
N LYS A 25 -10.48 11.54 17.04
CA LYS A 25 -10.84 12.92 17.44
C LYS A 25 -11.74 13.60 16.42
N LYS A 26 -11.61 13.27 15.14
CA LYS A 26 -12.39 13.84 14.06
C LYS A 26 -12.58 12.83 12.95
N GLN A 27 -13.72 12.88 12.28
CA GLN A 27 -13.99 12.14 11.06
C GLN A 27 -14.66 13.04 10.03
N PHE A 28 -14.37 12.82 8.75
CA PHE A 28 -15.01 13.53 7.64
C PHE A 28 -14.85 12.75 6.34
N LYS A 29 -15.61 13.14 5.32
CA LYS A 29 -15.43 12.64 3.95
C LYS A 29 -14.54 13.56 3.13
N ALA A 30 -13.55 12.98 2.47
CA ALA A 30 -12.71 13.61 1.45
C ALA A 30 -13.17 13.12 0.07
N ARG A 31 -14.20 13.79 -0.49
CA ARG A 31 -14.96 13.29 -1.65
C ARG A 31 -15.57 11.91 -1.36
N HIS A 32 -15.07 10.84 -2.00
CA HIS A 32 -15.53 9.47 -1.80
C HIS A 32 -14.84 8.77 -0.62
N ALA A 33 -13.67 9.26 -0.18
CA ALA A 33 -12.86 8.64 0.85
C ALA A 33 -13.37 9.00 2.26
N ASP A 34 -13.32 8.02 3.17
CA ASP A 34 -13.56 8.25 4.60
C ASP A 34 -12.23 8.52 5.31
N VAL A 35 -12.20 9.56 6.14
CA VAL A 35 -11.00 10.01 6.83
C VAL A 35 -11.26 10.10 8.33
N TRP A 36 -10.36 9.51 9.11
CA TRP A 36 -10.33 9.61 10.57
C TRP A 36 -9.01 10.24 11.01
N ILE A 37 -9.11 11.28 11.84
CA ILE A 37 -7.96 11.94 12.46
C ILE A 37 -8.00 11.62 13.94
N GLY A 38 -6.87 11.15 14.48
CA GLY A 38 -6.79 10.74 15.86
C GLY A 38 -5.37 10.47 16.30
N THR A 39 -5.26 9.65 17.34
CA THR A 39 -3.99 9.19 17.87
C THR A 39 -4.05 7.70 18.16
N TRP A 40 -2.94 7.00 17.96
CA TRP A 40 -2.75 5.62 18.41
C TRP A 40 -1.41 5.56 19.15
N GLU A 41 -1.42 5.11 20.40
CA GLU A 41 -0.23 5.08 21.28
C GLU A 41 0.51 6.43 21.36
N GLY A 42 -0.24 7.53 21.41
CA GLY A 42 0.30 8.89 21.44
C GLY A 42 0.82 9.41 20.10
N VAL A 43 0.91 8.57 19.06
CA VAL A 43 1.29 8.98 17.70
C VAL A 43 0.08 9.54 16.96
N GLY A 44 0.23 10.70 16.33
CA GLY A 44 -0.82 11.29 15.48
C GLY A 44 -1.02 10.48 14.21
N ILE A 45 -2.26 10.04 13.95
CA ILE A 45 -2.62 9.24 12.78
C ILE A 45 -3.71 9.97 11.99
N VAL A 46 -3.56 9.98 10.66
CA VAL A 46 -4.67 10.21 9.73
C VAL A 46 -4.89 8.92 8.96
N LEU A 47 -5.99 8.24 9.27
CA LEU A 47 -6.39 6.99 8.64
C LEU A 47 -7.36 7.30 7.50
N VAL A 48 -7.10 6.77 6.31
CA VAL A 48 -7.88 7.06 5.10
C VAL A 48 -8.32 5.75 4.45
N ARG A 49 -9.64 5.60 4.25
CA ARG A 49 -10.17 4.60 3.33
C ARG A 49 -10.29 5.22 1.95
N THR A 50 -9.38 4.90 1.05
CA THR A 50 -9.26 5.58 -0.23
C THR A 50 -10.27 5.11 -1.27
N GLY A 51 -10.75 3.86 -1.19
CA GLY A 51 -11.41 3.21 -2.32
C GLY A 51 -10.40 2.59 -3.28
N ILE A 52 -10.91 1.74 -4.17
CA ILE A 52 -10.13 0.90 -5.09
C ILE A 52 -9.66 1.71 -6.30
N GLY A 53 -8.42 1.48 -6.70
CA GLY A 53 -7.80 2.04 -7.89
C GLY A 53 -6.96 3.30 -7.63
N LYS A 54 -5.93 3.47 -8.47
CA LYS A 54 -4.96 4.57 -8.44
C LYS A 54 -5.59 5.96 -8.32
N ASP A 55 -6.68 6.23 -9.05
CA ASP A 55 -7.32 7.54 -9.06
C ASP A 55 -8.02 7.84 -7.74
N CYS A 56 -8.74 6.86 -7.18
CA CYS A 56 -9.37 6.96 -5.87
C CYS A 56 -8.31 7.23 -4.79
N ALA A 57 -7.24 6.43 -4.78
CA ALA A 57 -6.09 6.58 -3.89
C ALA A 57 -5.47 7.99 -3.96
N LEU A 58 -5.16 8.47 -5.17
CA LEU A 58 -4.53 9.75 -5.38
C LEU A 58 -5.43 10.93 -4.99
N ILE A 59 -6.71 10.88 -5.36
CA ILE A 59 -7.69 11.92 -5.01
C ILE A 59 -7.83 12.01 -3.49
N ALA A 60 -7.99 10.88 -2.80
CA ALA A 60 -8.10 10.83 -1.36
C ALA A 60 -6.87 11.43 -0.67
N MET A 61 -5.67 11.03 -1.09
CA MET A 61 -4.41 11.56 -0.57
C MET A 61 -4.32 13.09 -0.75
N LYS A 62 -4.59 13.60 -1.97
CA LYS A 62 -4.55 15.03 -2.27
C LYS A 62 -5.51 15.84 -1.39
N GLU A 63 -6.74 15.36 -1.18
CA GLU A 63 -7.72 16.05 -0.36
C GLU A 63 -7.31 16.11 1.13
N VAL A 64 -6.65 15.08 1.63
CA VAL A 64 -6.14 15.07 3.01
C VAL A 64 -4.90 15.98 3.15
N LEU A 65 -4.00 15.98 2.16
CA LEU A 65 -2.80 16.83 2.14
C LEU A 65 -3.10 18.33 2.15
N LYS A 66 -4.27 18.76 1.64
CA LYS A 66 -4.72 20.15 1.76
C LYS A 66 -4.89 20.63 3.21
N ARG A 67 -5.01 19.70 4.17
CA ARG A 67 -5.28 20.01 5.58
C ARG A 67 -4.04 19.92 6.45
N THR A 68 -3.12 19.00 6.15
CA THR A 68 -1.90 18.80 6.94
C THR A 68 -0.86 18.00 6.14
N VAL A 69 0.40 18.13 6.52
CA VAL A 69 1.52 17.41 5.90
C VAL A 69 1.96 16.27 6.84
N PRO A 70 2.05 15.03 6.36
CA PRO A 70 2.47 13.90 7.18
C PRO A 70 3.99 13.80 7.32
N ALA A 71 4.42 13.11 8.38
CA ALA A 71 5.80 12.64 8.54
C ALA A 71 6.11 11.43 7.65
N LEU A 72 5.09 10.67 7.28
CA LEU A 72 5.16 9.45 6.48
C LEU A 72 3.78 9.15 5.89
N VAL A 73 3.76 8.76 4.62
CA VAL A 73 2.63 8.08 4.00
C VAL A 73 2.91 6.59 4.00
N LEU A 74 2.05 5.83 4.68
CA LEU A 74 2.09 4.39 4.73
C LEU A 74 0.89 3.85 3.94
N SER A 75 1.16 3.24 2.78
CA SER A 75 0.15 2.46 2.06
C SER A 75 0.09 1.06 2.65
N VAL A 76 -1.10 0.64 3.07
CA VAL A 76 -1.35 -0.71 3.60
C VAL A 76 -2.50 -1.34 2.82
N GLY A 77 -2.47 -2.66 2.64
CA GLY A 77 -3.55 -3.34 1.93
C GLY A 77 -3.19 -4.75 1.49
N TYR A 78 -4.09 -5.36 0.73
CA TYR A 78 -3.91 -6.67 0.15
C TYR A 78 -3.16 -6.62 -1.18
N ALA A 79 -2.52 -7.73 -1.55
CA ALA A 79 -1.93 -7.92 -2.86
C ALA A 79 -1.99 -9.41 -3.27
N GLY A 80 -2.08 -9.66 -4.57
CA GLY A 80 -1.91 -11.00 -5.11
C GLY A 80 -0.43 -11.35 -5.22
N ALA A 81 -0.06 -12.60 -4.94
CA ALA A 81 1.31 -13.07 -5.13
C ALA A 81 1.66 -13.23 -6.61
N LEU A 82 2.86 -12.79 -6.99
CA LEU A 82 3.48 -13.02 -8.30
C LEU A 82 4.74 -13.89 -8.21
N ASP A 83 5.07 -14.38 -7.01
CA ASP A 83 6.22 -15.23 -6.74
C ASP A 83 5.79 -16.47 -5.92
N LEU A 84 6.30 -17.65 -6.30
CA LEU A 84 5.95 -18.94 -5.68
C LEU A 84 6.41 -19.06 -4.23
N SER A 85 7.36 -18.25 -3.78
CA SER A 85 7.83 -18.24 -2.39
C SER A 85 6.85 -17.59 -1.42
N LEU A 86 5.85 -16.85 -1.92
CA LEU A 86 4.86 -16.14 -1.12
C LEU A 86 3.63 -16.99 -0.84
N ASN A 87 3.20 -16.96 0.41
CA ASN A 87 1.99 -17.63 0.90
C ASN A 87 0.96 -16.59 1.37
N VAL A 88 -0.30 -16.99 1.40
CA VAL A 88 -1.36 -16.16 1.99
C VAL A 88 -1.01 -15.82 3.44
N GLY A 89 -1.08 -14.53 3.77
CA GLY A 89 -0.69 -14.00 5.08
C GLY A 89 0.75 -13.51 5.18
N ASP A 90 1.62 -13.82 4.22
CA ASP A 90 2.96 -13.24 4.15
C ASP A 90 2.88 -11.72 3.90
N LEU A 91 3.89 -10.99 4.36
CA LEU A 91 4.02 -9.55 4.15
C LEU A 91 5.07 -9.23 3.09
N VAL A 92 4.73 -8.30 2.19
CA VAL A 92 5.67 -7.69 1.25
C VAL A 92 5.85 -6.22 1.61
N VAL A 93 7.08 -5.82 1.90
CA VAL A 93 7.48 -4.42 2.04
C VAL A 93 8.14 -3.99 0.74
N ALA A 94 7.50 -3.06 0.03
CA ALA A 94 7.97 -2.65 -1.29
C ALA A 94 9.27 -1.81 -1.19
N ASP A 95 10.30 -2.20 -1.92
CA ASP A 95 11.52 -1.40 -2.11
C ASP A 95 11.59 -0.73 -3.50
N LYS A 96 10.80 -1.27 -4.43
CA LYS A 96 10.56 -0.75 -5.77
C LYS A 96 9.08 -0.89 -6.09
N ILE A 97 8.49 0.11 -6.72
CA ILE A 97 7.11 0.09 -7.20
C ILE A 97 7.13 0.30 -8.70
N LEU A 98 6.50 -0.63 -9.41
CA LEU A 98 6.32 -0.61 -10.85
C LEU A 98 4.87 -0.30 -11.16
N GLU A 99 4.63 0.42 -12.25
CA GLU A 99 3.29 0.60 -12.80
C GLU A 99 3.32 0.17 -14.26
N ILE A 100 2.33 -0.61 -14.67
CA ILE A 100 2.09 -0.95 -16.07
C ILE A 100 0.61 -0.78 -16.41
N ASP A 101 0.31 -0.74 -17.70
CA ASP A 101 -1.05 -0.88 -18.21
C ASP A 101 -1.09 -2.03 -19.22
N LEU A 102 -1.90 -3.05 -18.92
CA LEU A 102 -1.91 -4.30 -19.67
C LEU A 102 -2.33 -4.07 -21.12
N GLY A 103 -1.60 -4.66 -22.06
CA GLY A 103 -1.83 -4.48 -23.50
C GLY A 103 -1.28 -3.17 -24.08
N THR A 104 -0.49 -2.41 -23.30
CA THR A 104 0.18 -1.19 -23.77
C THR A 104 1.69 -1.23 -23.47
N ASN A 105 2.46 -0.31 -24.06
CA ASN A 105 3.88 -0.12 -23.75
C ASN A 105 4.12 0.83 -22.57
N PHE A 106 3.08 1.19 -21.81
CA PHE A 106 3.22 2.11 -20.69
C PHE A 106 3.88 1.42 -19.50
N SER A 107 4.96 2.02 -18.98
CA SER A 107 5.56 1.59 -17.72
C SER A 107 6.17 2.75 -16.95
N LYS A 108 6.13 2.68 -15.61
CA LYS A 108 6.85 3.57 -14.70
C LYS A 108 7.48 2.78 -13.57
N SER A 109 8.55 3.33 -12.98
CA SER A 109 9.27 2.72 -11.86
C SER A 109 9.63 3.77 -10.83
N TYR A 110 9.47 3.42 -9.56
CA TYR A 110 9.75 4.28 -8.42
C TYR A 110 10.56 3.49 -7.38
N SER A 111 11.65 4.07 -6.89
CA SER A 111 12.43 3.48 -5.79
C SER A 111 11.91 3.98 -4.45
N VAL A 112 11.73 3.06 -3.50
CA VAL A 112 11.30 3.38 -2.13
C VAL A 112 12.53 3.58 -1.26
N ASN A 113 13.02 4.82 -1.21
CA ASN A 113 14.15 5.20 -0.37
C ASN A 113 13.65 5.68 1.00
N SER A 114 13.25 4.76 1.88
CA SER A 114 12.89 5.11 3.26
C SER A 114 13.84 4.43 4.25
N PRO A 115 14.64 5.18 5.02
CA PRO A 115 15.48 4.63 6.10
C PRO A 115 14.68 3.86 7.17
N LYS A 116 13.35 4.02 7.17
CA LYS A 116 12.44 3.34 8.11
C LYS A 116 12.04 1.93 7.64
N LEU A 117 12.44 1.49 6.44
CA LEU A 117 12.19 0.11 5.98
C LEU A 117 12.87 -0.93 6.88
N ASP A 118 14.07 -0.63 7.37
CA ASP A 118 14.83 -1.55 8.23
C ASP A 118 14.18 -1.68 9.62
N LEU A 119 13.55 -0.62 10.12
CA LEU A 119 12.76 -0.63 11.36
C LEU A 119 11.58 -1.62 11.29
N PHE A 120 10.97 -1.81 10.12
CA PHE A 120 9.88 -2.79 9.97
C PHE A 120 10.35 -4.23 10.14
N LYS A 121 11.57 -4.56 9.71
CA LYS A 121 12.14 -5.90 9.92
C LYS A 121 12.34 -6.18 11.40
N GLU A 122 12.84 -5.20 12.14
CA GLU A 122 13.05 -5.33 13.59
C GLU A 122 11.73 -5.54 14.34
N LEU A 123 10.69 -4.76 14.01
CA LEU A 123 9.38 -4.83 14.69
C LEU A 123 8.65 -6.15 14.50
N VAL A 124 8.88 -6.85 13.38
CA VAL A 124 8.15 -8.10 13.06
C VAL A 124 8.95 -9.36 13.36
N SER A 125 10.24 -9.23 13.66
CA SER A 125 11.06 -10.35 14.19
C SER A 125 10.46 -11.01 15.43
N GLN A 126 9.53 -10.33 16.13
CA GLN A 126 8.82 -10.83 17.31
C GLN A 126 7.56 -11.65 17.00
N LYS A 127 7.18 -11.83 15.73
CA LYS A 127 6.01 -12.60 15.30
C LYS A 127 6.41 -13.66 14.27
N GLU A 128 5.67 -14.78 14.22
CA GLU A 128 5.78 -15.79 13.16
C GLU A 128 5.19 -15.30 11.82
N ILE A 129 5.50 -14.08 11.41
CA ILE A 129 5.06 -13.50 10.14
C ILE A 129 6.27 -13.39 9.21
N ARG A 130 6.22 -14.05 8.06
CA ARG A 130 7.28 -13.93 7.06
C ARG A 130 7.18 -12.59 6.35
N ILE A 131 8.32 -11.90 6.27
CA ILE A 131 8.44 -10.64 5.55
C ILE A 131 9.39 -10.81 4.38
N TYR A 132 8.90 -10.37 3.23
CA TYR A 132 9.66 -10.25 2.00
C TYR A 132 9.87 -8.77 1.71
N LYS A 133 11.06 -8.43 1.21
CA LYS A 133 11.37 -7.12 0.65
C LYS A 133 11.57 -7.30 -0.84
N GLY A 134 10.87 -6.51 -1.66
CA GLY A 134 11.06 -6.57 -3.10
C GLY A 134 10.07 -5.71 -3.88
N SER A 135 10.02 -5.92 -5.19
CA SER A 135 9.24 -5.10 -6.11
C SER A 135 7.74 -5.37 -5.99
N LEU A 136 6.94 -4.31 -5.98
CA LEU A 136 5.48 -4.34 -6.08
C LEU A 136 5.03 -3.82 -7.44
N LEU A 137 4.13 -4.54 -8.12
CA LEU A 137 3.55 -4.12 -9.39
C LEU A 137 2.15 -3.53 -9.17
N THR A 138 1.87 -2.37 -9.74
CA THR A 138 0.54 -1.76 -9.76
C THR A 138 -0.06 -1.85 -11.17
N VAL A 139 -1.29 -2.34 -11.26
CA VAL A 139 -2.09 -2.47 -12.50
C VAL A 139 -3.47 -1.82 -12.34
N ASN A 140 -4.22 -1.70 -13.43
CA ASN A 140 -5.57 -1.09 -13.44
C ASN A 140 -6.73 -2.07 -13.23
N GLN A 141 -6.45 -3.36 -13.09
CA GLN A 141 -7.46 -4.41 -13.00
C GLN A 141 -7.01 -5.54 -12.07
N VAL A 142 -7.97 -6.31 -11.57
CA VAL A 142 -7.67 -7.52 -10.79
C VAL A 142 -7.00 -8.56 -11.69
N ILE A 143 -5.91 -9.16 -11.19
CA ILE A 143 -5.23 -10.29 -11.86
C ILE A 143 -5.72 -11.58 -11.22
N SER A 144 -6.71 -12.22 -11.86
CA SER A 144 -7.34 -13.43 -11.35
C SER A 144 -6.70 -14.72 -11.82
N GLU A 145 -6.11 -14.76 -13.02
CA GLU A 145 -5.57 -15.97 -13.63
C GLU A 145 -4.12 -16.26 -13.16
N SER A 146 -3.85 -17.51 -12.76
CA SER A 146 -2.51 -17.93 -12.33
C SER A 146 -1.45 -17.83 -13.44
N SER A 147 -1.83 -18.09 -14.69
CA SER A 147 -0.98 -17.88 -15.87
C SER A 147 -0.52 -16.43 -16.00
N THR A 148 -1.45 -15.47 -15.87
CA THR A 148 -1.15 -14.04 -15.93
C THR A 148 -0.29 -13.61 -14.75
N LYS A 149 -0.56 -14.10 -13.53
CA LYS A 149 0.31 -13.83 -12.37
C LYS A 149 1.74 -14.29 -12.63
N LYS A 150 1.89 -15.48 -13.21
CA LYS A 150 3.20 -16.03 -13.56
C LYS A 150 3.95 -15.18 -14.57
N GLU A 151 3.29 -14.83 -15.66
CA GLU A 151 3.86 -13.96 -16.69
C GLU A 151 4.30 -12.61 -16.11
N LEU A 152 3.46 -11.97 -15.28
CA LEU A 152 3.78 -10.68 -14.67
C LEU A 152 4.95 -10.77 -13.70
N GLY A 153 5.03 -11.84 -12.89
CA GLY A 153 6.15 -12.09 -12.00
C GLY A 153 7.47 -12.25 -12.76
N GLU A 154 7.47 -13.08 -13.81
CA GLU A 154 8.65 -13.35 -14.64
C GLU A 154 9.11 -12.12 -15.44
N CYS A 155 8.18 -11.41 -16.08
CA CYS A 155 8.49 -10.25 -16.93
C CYS A 155 8.98 -9.02 -16.15
N HIS A 156 8.47 -8.82 -14.93
CA HIS A 156 8.73 -7.59 -14.17
C HIS A 156 9.60 -7.80 -12.92
N GLY A 157 9.87 -9.05 -12.53
CA GLY A 157 10.57 -9.37 -11.29
C GLY A 157 9.84 -8.83 -10.06
N ALA A 158 8.51 -8.80 -10.13
CA ALA A 158 7.65 -8.31 -9.07
C ALA A 158 7.25 -9.46 -8.14
N LEU A 159 7.24 -9.21 -6.83
CA LEU A 159 6.82 -10.17 -5.82
C LEU A 159 5.29 -10.21 -5.69
N ALA A 160 4.64 -9.06 -5.80
CA ALA A 160 3.20 -8.96 -5.61
C ALA A 160 2.57 -7.92 -6.54
N VAL A 161 1.25 -7.97 -6.67
CA VAL A 161 0.46 -7.06 -7.49
C VAL A 161 -0.67 -6.38 -6.72
N ASP A 162 -0.86 -5.09 -6.92
CA ASP A 162 -1.95 -4.29 -6.37
C ASP A 162 -2.53 -3.31 -7.41
N MET A 163 -3.44 -2.42 -6.98
CA MET A 163 -4.14 -1.49 -7.87
C MET A 163 -3.97 0.00 -7.50
N GLU A 164 -3.18 0.33 -6.47
CA GLU A 164 -3.14 1.70 -5.92
C GLU A 164 -1.74 2.28 -5.73
N THR A 165 -0.74 1.47 -5.39
CA THR A 165 0.50 2.00 -4.76
C THR A 165 1.21 3.03 -5.63
N SER A 166 1.31 2.79 -6.94
CA SER A 166 2.11 3.65 -7.84
C SER A 166 1.71 5.12 -7.82
N SER A 167 0.41 5.42 -7.73
CA SER A 167 -0.08 6.81 -7.72
C SER A 167 0.26 7.52 -6.40
N LEU A 168 0.26 6.77 -5.29
CA LEU A 168 0.60 7.28 -3.96
C LEU A 168 2.10 7.60 -3.87
N ILE A 169 2.99 6.69 -4.30
CA ILE A 169 4.43 6.98 -4.28
C ILE A 169 4.81 8.10 -5.24
N ALA A 170 4.23 8.13 -6.44
CA ALA A 170 4.50 9.18 -7.42
C ALA A 170 4.21 10.57 -6.82
N HIS A 171 3.08 10.71 -6.12
CA HIS A 171 2.72 11.96 -5.49
C HIS A 171 3.52 12.25 -4.22
N SER A 172 3.87 11.23 -3.44
CA SER A 172 4.78 11.39 -2.30
C SER A 172 6.14 11.91 -2.73
N ILE A 173 6.72 11.39 -3.82
CA ILE A 173 7.98 11.88 -4.38
C ILE A 173 7.84 13.34 -4.83
N GLU A 174 6.78 13.67 -5.57
CA GLU A 174 6.48 15.05 -6.01
C GLU A 174 6.43 16.03 -4.83
N LYS A 175 5.88 15.59 -3.69
CA LYS A 175 5.75 16.40 -2.47
C LYS A 175 6.89 16.25 -1.48
N GLN A 176 7.91 15.46 -1.80
CA GLN A 176 9.05 15.15 -0.92
C GLN A 176 8.59 14.58 0.44
N ILE A 177 7.54 13.76 0.43
CA ILE A 177 6.97 13.12 1.61
C ILE A 177 7.54 11.69 1.71
N PRO A 178 8.10 11.28 2.86
CA PRO A 178 8.52 9.90 3.07
C PRO A 178 7.38 8.92 2.80
N PHE A 179 7.68 7.81 2.14
CA PHE A 179 6.70 6.82 1.71
C PHE A 179 7.13 5.40 2.09
N ALA A 180 6.17 4.55 2.43
CA ALA A 180 6.34 3.11 2.56
C ALA A 180 5.06 2.40 2.08
N SER A 181 5.20 1.20 1.51
CA SER A 181 4.07 0.32 1.17
C SER A 181 4.27 -1.04 1.79
N ILE A 182 3.22 -1.55 2.43
CA ILE A 182 3.15 -2.87 3.04
C ILE A 182 1.92 -3.57 2.51
N ARG A 183 2.13 -4.76 1.95
CA ARG A 183 1.07 -5.60 1.41
C ARG A 183 1.00 -6.93 2.14
N VAL A 184 -0.21 -7.35 2.50
CA VAL A 184 -0.48 -8.72 2.95
C VAL A 184 -0.89 -9.51 1.72
N ILE A 185 -0.28 -10.67 1.52
CA ILE A 185 -0.68 -11.56 0.42
C ILE A 185 -2.05 -12.15 0.70
N SER A 186 -3.02 -11.88 -0.19
CA SER A 186 -4.40 -12.37 -0.09
C SER A 186 -4.63 -13.69 -0.79
N ASP A 187 -3.87 -13.97 -1.83
CA ASP A 187 -4.03 -15.11 -2.73
C ASP A 187 -2.69 -15.49 -3.35
N SER A 188 -2.47 -16.79 -3.52
CA SER A 188 -1.20 -17.31 -4.06
C SER A 188 -1.12 -17.17 -5.58
N MET A 189 0.09 -17.30 -6.11
CA MET A 189 0.37 -17.22 -7.54
C MET A 189 -0.31 -18.34 -8.35
N ASP A 190 -0.37 -19.55 -7.79
CA ASP A 190 -0.99 -20.72 -8.43
C ASP A 190 -2.52 -20.77 -8.29
N GLN A 191 -3.09 -19.87 -7.48
CA GLN A 191 -4.53 -19.80 -7.26
C GLN A 191 -5.20 -18.88 -8.28
N SER A 192 -6.19 -19.41 -9.00
CA SER A 192 -7.13 -18.58 -9.75
C SER A 192 -8.24 -18.04 -8.84
N LEU A 193 -8.58 -16.77 -8.98
CA LEU A 193 -9.73 -16.17 -8.31
C LEU A 193 -11.00 -16.50 -9.10
N VAL A 194 -12.00 -17.08 -8.44
CA VAL A 194 -13.31 -17.46 -9.02
C VAL A 194 -14.36 -16.41 -8.69
#